data_AF-A0A8T5R702-F1
#
_entry.id   AF-A0A8T5R702-F1
#
_cell.length_a   1.000
_cell.length_b   1.000
_cell.length_c   1.000
_cell.angle_alpha   90.00
_cell.angle_beta   90.00
_cell.angle_gamma   90.00
#
_symmetry.space_group_name_H-M   'P 1'
#
loop_
_entity.id
_entity.type
_entity.pdbx_description
1 polymer ?
#
loop_
_entity_poly.entity_id
_entity_poly.type
_entity_poly.pdbx_seq_one_letter_code
_entity_poly.pdbx_strand_id
1 'polypeptide(L)'
;MIKWDVVLGGNIYMKFPEHLEVLDNVVQQIQISHNFIESYITIEEKNWNSISYYNENREIIIVLVLDKYDDGSDYTVILDEFKRELELELSEAELKNHLERIYNLSLNVFRTRDEVIGKLSNQVAQLKTMEYDLKKRFEKIAKADHLKVKSKIQFLLAVNNEMMYKELHKVIDTSKNWLDKVLETLTKNKLIGYNDTKDTYYLII
;
A
#
# COMPACT_ATOMS: atom_id res chain seq x y z
N MET A 1 15.21 24.09 -5.05
CA MET A 1 14.77 25.34 -4.39
C MET A 1 14.66 26.45 -5.42
N ILE A 2 13.55 27.16 -5.40
CA ILE A 2 13.25 28.27 -6.29
C ILE A 2 13.16 29.55 -5.44
N LYS A 3 13.77 30.64 -5.90
CA LYS A 3 13.65 31.99 -5.32
C LYS A 3 12.94 32.92 -6.29
N TRP A 4 12.33 33.95 -5.73
CA TRP A 4 11.74 35.02 -6.52
C TRP A 4 12.82 35.99 -7.05
N ASP A 5 12.76 36.26 -8.36
CA ASP A 5 13.45 37.37 -9.02
C ASP A 5 12.41 38.32 -9.62
N VAL A 6 12.51 39.61 -9.31
CA VAL A 6 11.53 40.64 -9.71
C VAL A 6 11.47 40.85 -11.22
N VAL A 7 12.54 40.49 -11.96
CA VAL A 7 12.67 40.70 -13.40
C VAL A 7 12.37 39.43 -14.19
N LEU A 8 12.80 38.27 -13.69
CA LEU A 8 12.71 36.99 -14.40
C LEU A 8 11.60 36.05 -13.87
N GLY A 9 11.03 36.33 -12.70
CA GLY A 9 10.11 35.43 -12.00
C GLY A 9 10.86 34.41 -11.13
N GLY A 10 10.27 33.23 -10.93
CA GLY A 10 10.88 32.16 -10.15
C GLY A 10 12.14 31.62 -10.83
N ASN A 11 13.27 31.69 -10.14
CA ASN A 11 14.55 31.16 -10.60
C ASN A 11 15.01 30.03 -9.71
N ILE A 12 15.63 29.00 -10.30
CA ILE A 12 16.25 27.91 -9.54
C ILE A 12 17.45 28.50 -8.79
N TYR A 13 17.30 28.64 -7.48
CA TYR A 13 18.35 29.15 -6.59
C TYR A 13 19.37 28.06 -6.27
N MET A 14 18.88 26.86 -5.98
CA MET A 14 19.73 25.73 -5.63
C MET A 14 19.03 24.43 -6.04
N LYS A 15 19.78 23.48 -6.58
CA LYS A 15 19.27 22.16 -6.93
C LYS A 15 20.25 21.07 -6.51
N PHE A 16 19.69 19.93 -6.13
CA PHE A 16 20.43 18.72 -5.94
C PHE A 16 19.57 17.55 -6.43
N PRO A 17 20.14 16.59 -7.19
CA PRO A 17 21.49 16.61 -7.73
C PRO A 17 21.67 17.68 -8.83
N GLU A 18 22.91 18.12 -9.07
CA GLU A 18 23.21 19.22 -10.02
C GLU A 18 22.81 18.95 -11.47
N HIS A 19 22.74 17.69 -11.86
CA HIS A 19 22.32 17.28 -13.19
C HIS A 19 20.80 17.17 -13.33
N LEU A 20 20.03 17.44 -12.28
CA LEU A 20 18.57 17.44 -12.34
C LEU A 20 18.11 18.49 -13.36
N GLU A 21 17.42 18.02 -14.40
CA GLU A 21 16.78 18.86 -15.40
C GLU A 21 15.40 19.29 -14.87
N VAL A 22 15.19 20.60 -14.81
CA VAL A 22 13.92 21.20 -14.42
C VAL A 22 13.58 22.21 -15.52
N LEU A 23 12.44 22.02 -16.17
CA LEU A 23 12.02 22.88 -17.27
C LEU A 23 11.47 24.21 -16.73
N ASP A 24 11.72 25.31 -17.43
CA ASP A 24 11.28 26.65 -16.99
C ASP A 24 9.76 26.76 -16.81
N ASN A 25 8.98 26.08 -17.66
CA ASN A 25 7.52 26.06 -17.54
C ASN A 25 7.05 25.38 -16.25
N VAL A 26 7.76 24.37 -15.77
CA VAL A 26 7.48 23.70 -14.50
C VAL A 26 7.76 24.65 -13.34
N VAL A 27 8.87 25.38 -13.39
CA VAL A 27 9.22 26.39 -12.37
C VAL A 27 8.13 27.45 -12.26
N GLN A 28 7.67 27.97 -13.41
CA GLN A 28 6.59 28.95 -13.46
C GLN A 28 5.25 28.38 -12.94
N GLN A 29 4.92 27.14 -13.31
CA GLN A 29 3.69 26.47 -12.84
C GLN A 29 3.69 26.30 -11.31
N ILE A 30 4.79 25.81 -10.74
CA ILE A 30 4.95 25.66 -9.29
C ILE A 30 4.78 27.01 -8.59
N GLN A 31 5.43 28.05 -9.10
CA GLN A 31 5.34 29.41 -8.58
C GLN A 31 3.91 29.95 -8.60
N ILE A 32 3.21 29.83 -9.74
CA ILE A 32 1.81 30.27 -9.88
C ILE A 32 0.91 29.52 -8.90
N SER A 33 1.17 28.22 -8.71
CA SER A 33 0.34 27.37 -7.87
C SER A 33 0.37 27.79 -6.40
N HIS A 34 1.55 28.18 -5.86
CA HIS A 34 1.65 28.62 -4.47
C HIS A 34 1.05 30.00 -4.21
N ASN A 35 0.99 30.87 -5.23
CA ASN A 35 0.36 32.20 -5.15
C ASN A 35 0.79 33.01 -3.89
N PHE A 36 2.07 32.91 -3.51
CA PHE A 36 2.65 33.56 -2.31
C PHE A 36 1.99 33.19 -0.97
N ILE A 37 1.38 32.01 -0.85
CA ILE A 37 0.79 31.51 0.40
C ILE A 37 1.50 30.24 0.83
N GLU A 38 1.90 30.15 2.10
CA GLU A 38 2.47 28.94 2.69
C GLU A 38 1.51 27.76 2.51
N SER A 39 1.91 26.81 1.68
CA SER A 39 1.08 25.68 1.28
C SER A 39 1.96 24.55 0.77
N TYR A 40 1.45 23.33 0.88
CA TYR A 40 1.98 22.16 0.18
C TYR A 40 1.20 22.00 -1.12
N ILE A 41 1.91 21.78 -2.21
CA ILE A 41 1.30 21.58 -3.53
C ILE A 41 1.91 20.35 -4.17
N THR A 42 1.07 19.45 -4.62
CA THR A 42 1.46 18.29 -5.43
C THR A 42 1.09 18.56 -6.87
N ILE A 43 2.03 18.32 -7.78
CA ILE A 43 1.82 18.44 -9.23
C ILE A 43 2.12 17.07 -9.85
N GLU A 44 1.10 16.48 -10.46
CA GLU A 44 1.18 15.21 -11.18
C GLU A 44 0.83 15.43 -12.65
N GLU A 45 1.85 15.52 -13.50
CA GLU A 45 1.72 15.56 -14.95
C GLU A 45 2.37 14.35 -15.61
N LYS A 46 2.11 14.17 -16.92
CA LYS A 46 2.57 12.98 -17.68
C LYS A 46 4.08 12.73 -17.58
N ASN A 47 4.87 13.79 -17.47
CA ASN A 47 6.34 13.77 -17.44
C ASN A 47 6.93 14.46 -16.20
N TRP A 48 6.11 14.80 -15.21
CA TRP A 48 6.57 15.52 -14.02
C TRP A 48 5.74 15.12 -12.81
N ASN A 49 6.40 14.70 -11.74
CA ASN A 49 5.75 14.49 -10.45
C ASN A 49 6.58 15.24 -9.41
N SER A 50 5.94 16.09 -8.60
CA SER A 50 6.63 16.80 -7.53
C SER A 50 5.69 17.19 -6.41
N ILE A 51 6.26 17.29 -5.21
CA ILE A 51 5.65 18.04 -4.11
C ILE A 51 6.51 19.25 -3.78
N SER A 52 5.86 20.38 -3.49
CA SER A 52 6.52 21.62 -3.15
C SER A 52 5.91 22.30 -1.93
N TYR A 53 6.73 23.09 -1.24
CA TYR A 53 6.34 23.91 -0.10
C TYR A 53 6.89 25.33 -0.29
N TYR A 54 6.03 26.33 -0.12
CA TYR A 54 6.44 27.73 -0.10
C TYR A 54 6.67 28.23 1.33
N ASN A 55 7.85 28.79 1.58
CA ASN A 55 8.21 29.48 2.82
C ASN A 55 8.07 31.00 2.59
N GLU A 56 7.06 31.61 3.20
CA GLU A 56 6.79 33.04 3.08
C GLU A 56 7.94 33.89 3.65
N ASN A 57 8.50 33.50 4.79
CA ASN A 57 9.52 34.29 5.50
C ASN A 57 10.82 34.46 4.71
N ARG A 58 11.21 33.44 3.96
CA ARG A 58 12.43 33.44 3.13
C ARG A 58 12.15 33.74 1.66
N GLU A 59 10.87 33.79 1.26
CA GLU A 59 10.41 33.84 -0.13
C GLU A 59 11.03 32.74 -1.01
N ILE A 60 11.02 31.51 -0.50
CA ILE A 60 11.63 30.34 -1.14
C ILE A 60 10.60 29.24 -1.33
N ILE A 61 10.58 28.61 -2.51
CA ILE A 61 9.87 27.36 -2.74
C ILE A 61 10.86 26.19 -2.67
N ILE A 62 10.60 25.24 -1.79
CA ILE A 62 11.27 23.94 -1.74
C ILE A 62 10.49 23.00 -2.65
N VAL A 63 11.20 22.26 -3.51
CA VAL A 63 10.58 21.31 -4.45
C VAL A 63 11.31 20.00 -4.34
N LEU A 64 10.56 18.91 -4.14
CA LEU A 64 11.01 17.54 -4.27
C LEU A 64 10.43 16.97 -5.56
N VAL A 65 11.32 16.54 -6.45
CA VAL A 65 10.94 15.82 -7.67
C VAL A 65 10.82 14.34 -7.31
N LEU A 66 9.70 13.74 -7.68
CA LEU A 66 9.31 12.39 -7.29
C LEU A 66 9.29 11.46 -8.49
N ASP A 67 9.35 10.16 -8.25
CA ASP A 67 9.11 9.19 -9.31
C ASP A 67 7.63 9.20 -9.72
N LYS A 68 7.34 8.77 -10.95
CA LYS A 68 6.00 8.90 -11.57
C LYS A 68 4.86 8.27 -10.76
N TYR A 69 5.16 7.27 -9.92
CA TYR A 69 4.16 6.51 -9.16
C TYR A 69 4.17 6.82 -7.67
N ASP A 70 5.03 7.75 -7.25
CA ASP A 70 5.13 8.15 -5.85
C ASP A 70 3.98 9.10 -5.47
N ASP A 71 3.39 8.88 -4.31
CA ASP A 71 2.39 9.77 -3.73
C ASP A 71 3.10 10.93 -3.01
N GLY A 72 2.91 12.17 -3.47
CA GLY A 72 3.54 13.34 -2.87
C GLY A 72 3.26 13.51 -1.38
N SER A 73 2.11 13.04 -0.88
CA SER A 73 1.75 13.16 0.54
C SER A 73 2.72 12.43 1.47
N ASP A 74 3.32 11.32 1.01
CA ASP A 74 4.31 10.55 1.78
C ASP A 74 5.62 11.32 2.01
N TYR A 75 5.87 12.37 1.21
CA TYR A 75 7.09 13.18 1.23
C TYR A 75 6.95 14.50 2.00
N THR A 76 5.77 14.78 2.55
CA THR A 76 5.52 15.97 3.40
C THR A 76 6.46 16.02 4.60
N VAL A 77 6.74 14.87 5.24
CA VAL A 77 7.66 14.76 6.38
C VAL A 77 9.06 15.25 6.03
N ILE A 78 9.51 15.00 4.80
CA ILE A 78 10.83 15.43 4.33
C ILE A 78 10.82 16.94 4.08
N LEU A 79 9.77 17.47 3.46
CA LEU A 79 9.60 18.91 3.31
C LEU A 79 9.56 19.64 4.65
N ASP A 80 9.00 19.03 5.70
CA ASP A 80 9.02 19.58 7.05
C ASP A 80 10.43 19.64 7.65
N GLU A 81 11.27 18.63 7.39
CA GLU A 81 12.69 18.68 7.79
C GLU A 81 13.42 19.80 7.04
N PHE A 82 13.20 19.92 5.73
CA PHE A 82 13.75 21.01 4.93
C PHE A 82 13.30 22.39 5.43
N LYS A 83 12.02 22.53 5.79
CA LYS A 83 11.45 23.76 6.36
C LYS A 83 12.21 24.17 7.62
N ARG A 84 12.43 23.23 8.55
CA ARG A 84 13.16 23.51 9.81
C ARG A 84 14.59 23.96 9.57
N GLU A 85 15.29 23.35 8.61
CA GLU A 85 16.66 23.75 8.27
C GLU A 85 16.72 25.14 7.62
N LEU A 86 15.69 25.57 6.88
CA LEU A 86 15.63 26.93 6.30
C LEU A 86 15.38 28.04 7.32
N GLU A 87 14.82 27.69 8.48
CA GLU A 87 14.64 28.62 9.60
C GLU A 87 15.98 28.90 10.31
N LEU A 88 16.99 28.04 10.13
CA LEU A 88 18.33 28.28 10.65
C LEU A 88 19.03 29.39 9.84
N GLU A 89 19.78 30.27 10.51
CA GLU A 89 20.61 31.29 9.86
C GLU A 89 21.92 30.68 9.34
N LEU A 90 21.80 29.78 8.35
CA LEU A 90 22.93 29.09 7.73
C LEU A 90 23.49 29.88 6.54
N SER A 91 24.79 29.73 6.28
CA SER A 91 25.37 30.17 5.01
C SER A 91 24.86 29.32 3.83
N GLU A 92 24.96 29.84 2.61
CA GLU A 92 24.51 29.14 1.40
C GLU A 92 25.21 27.77 1.20
N ALA A 93 26.51 27.70 1.53
CA ALA A 93 27.27 26.46 1.45
C ALA A 93 26.81 25.42 2.50
N GLU A 94 26.52 25.87 3.73
CA GLU A 94 26.01 24.99 4.79
C GLU A 94 24.60 24.51 4.47
N LEU A 95 23.74 25.41 3.99
CA LEU A 95 22.40 25.06 3.55
C LEU A 95 22.45 23.98 2.46
N LYS A 96 23.31 24.13 1.45
CA LYS A 96 23.51 23.13 0.40
C LYS A 96 23.91 21.76 0.95
N ASN A 97 24.85 21.71 1.89
CA ASN A 97 25.25 20.46 2.54
C ASN A 97 24.11 19.83 3.33
N HIS A 98 23.30 20.65 4.00
CA HIS A 98 22.12 20.17 4.73
C HIS A 98 21.08 19.61 3.75
N LEU A 99 20.88 20.26 2.59
CA LEU A 99 19.96 19.75 1.59
C LEU A 99 20.38 18.38 1.06
N GLU A 100 21.67 18.24 0.72
CA GLU A 100 22.23 16.98 0.24
C GLU A 100 22.12 15.88 1.30
N ARG A 101 22.36 16.20 2.58
CA ARG A 101 22.21 15.26 3.69
C ARG A 101 20.78 14.74 3.79
N ILE A 102 19.78 15.65 3.79
CA ILE A 102 18.36 15.26 3.91
C ILE A 102 17.94 14.44 2.69
N TYR A 103 18.36 14.83 1.49
CA TYR A 103 18.09 14.06 0.27
C TYR A 103 18.64 12.63 0.37
N ASN A 104 19.91 12.47 0.78
CA ASN A 104 20.54 11.15 0.88
C ASN A 104 19.89 10.28 1.97
N LEU A 105 19.51 10.87 3.10
CA LEU A 105 18.77 10.16 4.16
C LEU A 105 17.41 9.71 3.66
N SER A 106 16.68 10.59 3.00
CA SER A 106 15.37 10.30 2.42
C SER A 106 15.45 9.13 1.43
N LEU A 107 16.41 9.18 0.50
CA LEU A 107 16.64 8.13 -0.50
C LEU A 107 16.91 6.75 0.14
N ASN A 108 17.67 6.70 1.24
CA ASN A 108 17.95 5.46 1.95
C ASN A 108 16.70 4.90 2.65
N VAL A 109 15.88 5.77 3.25
CA VAL A 109 14.63 5.37 3.90
C VAL A 109 13.64 4.80 2.87
N PHE A 110 13.50 5.44 1.71
CA PHE A 110 12.61 4.93 0.64
C PHE A 110 13.09 3.62 0.05
N ARG A 111 14.38 3.49 -0.30
CA ARG A 111 14.94 2.21 -0.77
C ARG A 111 14.68 1.08 0.22
N THR A 112 14.81 1.36 1.52
CA THR A 112 14.51 0.38 2.57
C THR A 112 13.02 0.01 2.59
N ARG A 113 12.11 0.98 2.43
CA ARG A 113 10.66 0.71 2.32
C ARG A 113 10.34 -0.16 1.10
N ASP A 114 10.89 0.16 -0.07
CA ASP A 114 10.67 -0.60 -1.30
C ASP A 114 11.17 -2.04 -1.18
N GLU A 115 12.34 -2.25 -0.59
CA GLU A 115 12.86 -3.59 -0.32
C GLU A 115 11.93 -4.38 0.63
N VAL A 116 11.39 -3.73 1.66
CA VAL A 116 10.43 -4.35 2.57
C VAL A 116 9.13 -4.69 1.84
N ILE A 117 8.57 -3.77 1.04
CA ILE A 117 7.36 -4.00 0.24
C ILE A 117 7.55 -5.14 -0.74
N GLY A 118 8.71 -5.21 -1.41
CA GLY A 118 9.06 -6.30 -2.32
C GLY A 118 9.14 -7.65 -1.59
N LYS A 119 9.77 -7.70 -0.40
CA LYS A 119 9.81 -8.91 0.44
C LYS A 119 8.42 -9.35 0.88
N LEU A 120 7.57 -8.41 1.33
CA LEU A 120 6.20 -8.70 1.73
C LEU A 120 5.36 -9.22 0.55
N SER A 121 5.49 -8.60 -0.62
CA SER A 121 4.79 -9.02 -1.84
C SER A 121 5.17 -10.44 -2.25
N ASN A 122 6.46 -10.78 -2.19
CA ASN A 122 6.95 -12.14 -2.44
C ASN A 122 6.43 -13.15 -1.42
N GLN A 123 6.41 -12.80 -0.12
CA GLN A 123 5.83 -13.66 0.91
C GLN A 123 4.34 -13.90 0.68
N VAL A 124 3.58 -12.85 0.31
CA VAL A 124 2.15 -12.98 -0.03
C VAL A 124 1.97 -13.90 -1.23
N ALA A 125 2.80 -13.78 -2.28
CA ALA A 125 2.75 -14.67 -3.43
C ALA A 125 3.04 -16.14 -3.06
N GLN A 126 4.02 -16.37 -2.19
CA GLN A 126 4.33 -17.71 -1.67
C GLN A 126 3.16 -18.26 -0.85
N LEU A 127 2.57 -17.48 0.06
CA LEU A 127 1.42 -17.88 0.87
C LEU A 127 0.21 -18.22 0.00
N LYS A 128 -0.09 -17.42 -1.03
CA LYS A 128 -1.17 -17.71 -1.99
C LYS A 128 -0.93 -19.01 -2.75
N THR A 129 0.32 -19.28 -3.14
CA THR A 129 0.69 -20.53 -3.81
C THR A 129 0.50 -21.72 -2.88
N MET A 130 0.94 -21.61 -1.63
CA MET A 130 0.72 -22.63 -0.60
C MET A 130 -0.78 -22.87 -0.34
N GLU A 131 -1.57 -21.81 -0.23
CA GLU A 131 -3.03 -21.89 -0.06
C GLU A 131 -3.68 -22.65 -1.23
N TYR A 132 -3.31 -22.32 -2.46
CA TYR A 132 -3.79 -23.00 -3.66
C TYR A 132 -3.43 -24.49 -3.66
N ASP A 133 -2.18 -24.82 -3.35
CA ASP A 133 -1.71 -26.21 -3.29
C ASP A 133 -2.45 -27.02 -2.21
N LEU A 134 -2.66 -26.41 -1.03
CA LEU A 134 -3.44 -27.01 0.04
C LEU A 134 -4.89 -27.25 -0.42
N LYS A 135 -5.54 -26.24 -1.00
CA LYS A 135 -6.90 -26.38 -1.57
C LYS A 135 -6.98 -27.54 -2.56
N LYS A 136 -6.01 -27.67 -3.48
CA LYS A 136 -5.96 -28.78 -4.44
C LYS A 136 -5.77 -30.15 -3.79
N ARG A 137 -4.89 -30.24 -2.78
CA ARG A 137 -4.70 -31.48 -2.01
C ARG A 137 -5.99 -31.87 -1.28
N PHE A 138 -6.67 -30.91 -0.66
CA PHE A 138 -7.95 -31.15 0.02
C PHE A 138 -9.08 -31.52 -0.94
N GLU A 139 -9.19 -30.90 -2.11
CA GLU A 139 -10.16 -31.29 -3.15
C GLU A 139 -9.97 -32.77 -3.55
N LYS A 140 -8.72 -33.20 -3.72
CA LYS A 140 -8.40 -34.60 -4.03
C LYS A 140 -8.80 -35.54 -2.90
N ILE A 141 -8.53 -35.16 -1.65
CA ILE A 141 -8.90 -35.93 -0.46
C ILE A 141 -10.43 -36.02 -0.35
N ALA A 142 -11.17 -34.92 -0.46
CA ALA A 142 -12.63 -34.88 -0.34
C ALA A 142 -13.34 -35.78 -1.37
N LYS A 143 -12.76 -35.92 -2.57
CA LYS A 143 -13.25 -36.81 -3.64
C LYS A 143 -12.93 -38.29 -3.42
N ALA A 144 -12.10 -38.65 -2.45
CA ALA A 144 -11.73 -40.04 -2.22
C ALA A 144 -12.87 -40.85 -1.57
N ASP A 145 -13.04 -42.10 -2.00
CA ASP A 145 -14.17 -42.95 -1.60
C ASP A 145 -14.06 -43.49 -0.17
N HIS A 146 -12.86 -43.52 0.40
CA HIS A 146 -12.60 -44.08 1.73
C HIS A 146 -12.97 -43.13 2.89
N LEU A 147 -13.31 -41.88 2.60
CA LEU A 147 -13.67 -40.90 3.63
C LEU A 147 -15.16 -40.97 3.97
N LYS A 148 -15.45 -41.07 5.27
CA LYS A 148 -16.82 -40.98 5.79
C LYS A 148 -17.38 -39.58 5.54
N VAL A 149 -18.69 -39.48 5.32
CA VAL A 149 -19.43 -38.23 5.08
C VAL A 149 -19.11 -37.17 6.15
N LYS A 150 -19.08 -37.55 7.43
CA LYS A 150 -18.72 -36.66 8.55
C LYS A 150 -17.34 -36.01 8.38
N SER A 151 -16.35 -36.77 7.91
CA SER A 151 -15.00 -36.26 7.67
C SER A 151 -14.97 -35.36 6.45
N LYS A 152 -15.69 -35.70 5.37
CA LYS A 152 -15.80 -34.87 4.17
C LYS A 152 -16.38 -33.47 4.49
N ILE A 153 -17.44 -33.39 5.30
CA ILE A 153 -18.03 -32.12 5.74
C ILE A 153 -17.00 -31.27 6.51
N GLN A 154 -16.31 -31.86 7.49
CA GLN A 154 -15.29 -31.14 8.27
C GLN A 154 -14.15 -30.62 7.39
N PHE A 155 -13.66 -31.42 6.44
CA PHE A 155 -12.63 -30.97 5.49
C PHE A 155 -13.12 -29.84 4.59
N LEU A 156 -14.35 -29.94 4.07
CA LEU A 156 -14.93 -28.92 3.21
C LEU A 156 -15.10 -27.58 3.95
N LEU A 157 -15.54 -27.62 5.21
CA LEU A 157 -15.67 -26.43 6.04
C LEU A 157 -14.31 -25.85 6.48
N ALA A 158 -13.31 -26.70 6.74
CA ALA A 158 -11.95 -26.26 7.04
C ALA A 158 -11.28 -25.53 5.87
N VAL A 159 -11.68 -25.83 4.63
CA VAL A 159 -11.12 -25.20 3.41
C VAL A 159 -11.91 -23.96 2.99
N ASN A 160 -13.24 -23.99 3.15
CA ASN A 160 -14.11 -22.94 2.61
C ASN A 160 -14.60 -21.93 3.65
N ASN A 161 -14.16 -22.03 4.92
CA ASN A 161 -14.61 -21.28 6.11
C ASN A 161 -16.11 -21.43 6.43
N GLU A 162 -16.98 -21.20 5.44
CA GLU A 162 -18.42 -21.33 5.52
C GLU A 162 -18.97 -22.00 4.24
N MET A 163 -20.02 -22.80 4.33
CA MET A 163 -20.70 -23.38 3.16
C MET A 163 -22.21 -23.49 3.37
N MET A 164 -22.99 -23.23 2.33
CA MET A 164 -24.43 -23.45 2.35
C MET A 164 -24.78 -24.94 2.27
N TYR A 165 -25.97 -25.30 2.77
CA TYR A 165 -26.49 -26.67 2.67
C TYR A 165 -26.47 -27.21 1.23
N LYS A 166 -26.91 -26.40 0.26
CA LYS A 166 -26.98 -26.78 -1.17
C LYS A 166 -25.60 -27.10 -1.74
N GLU A 167 -24.56 -26.40 -1.28
CA GLU A 167 -23.19 -26.61 -1.73
C GLU A 167 -22.61 -27.90 -1.16
N LEU A 168 -22.84 -28.15 0.14
CA LEU A 168 -22.46 -29.41 0.79
C LEU A 168 -23.14 -30.61 0.12
N HIS A 169 -24.44 -30.53 -0.16
CA HIS A 169 -25.20 -31.59 -0.84
C HIS A 169 -24.74 -31.80 -2.29
N LYS A 170 -24.27 -30.76 -2.98
CA LYS A 170 -23.77 -30.88 -4.36
C LYS A 170 -22.42 -31.62 -4.42
N VAL A 171 -21.57 -31.42 -3.41
CA VAL A 171 -20.21 -31.96 -3.39
C VAL A 171 -20.14 -33.33 -2.71
N ILE A 172 -21.05 -33.62 -1.77
CA ILE A 172 -21.13 -34.89 -1.06
C ILE A 172 -22.22 -35.75 -1.67
N ASP A 173 -21.81 -36.85 -2.30
CA ASP A 173 -22.73 -37.84 -2.86
C ASP A 173 -23.46 -38.62 -1.74
N THR A 174 -24.58 -38.07 -1.27
CA THR A 174 -25.42 -38.69 -0.25
C THR A 174 -26.86 -38.20 -0.32
N SER A 175 -27.79 -38.92 0.31
CA SER A 175 -29.19 -38.50 0.39
C SER A 175 -29.37 -37.30 1.35
N LYS A 176 -30.35 -36.42 1.07
CA LYS A 176 -30.72 -35.29 1.96
C LYS A 176 -30.90 -35.72 3.42
N ASN A 177 -31.74 -36.73 3.65
CA ASN A 177 -32.01 -37.24 5.00
C ASN A 177 -30.76 -37.72 5.73
N TRP A 178 -29.75 -38.22 5.00
CA TRP A 178 -28.49 -38.63 5.59
C TRP A 178 -27.59 -37.43 5.90
N LEU A 179 -27.51 -36.46 4.99
CA LEU A 179 -26.77 -35.22 5.20
C LEU A 179 -27.30 -34.47 6.42
N ASP A 180 -28.63 -34.34 6.54
CA ASP A 180 -29.30 -33.69 7.68
C ASP A 180 -28.89 -34.32 9.01
N LYS A 181 -28.98 -35.65 9.10
CA LYS A 181 -28.56 -36.40 10.31
C LYS A 181 -27.10 -36.18 10.66
N VAL A 182 -26.22 -36.12 9.67
CA VAL A 182 -24.79 -35.91 9.91
C VAL A 182 -24.52 -34.47 10.35
N LEU A 183 -25.17 -33.48 9.76
CA LEU A 183 -25.08 -32.07 10.15
C LEU A 183 -25.62 -31.88 11.57
N GLU A 184 -26.81 -32.38 11.90
CA GLU A 184 -27.36 -32.37 13.26
C GLU A 184 -26.40 -33.00 14.26
N THR A 185 -25.81 -34.15 13.90
CA THR A 185 -24.82 -34.82 14.75
C THR A 185 -23.57 -33.98 14.95
N LEU A 186 -23.06 -33.33 13.91
CA LEU A 186 -21.89 -32.45 13.98
C LEU A 186 -22.18 -31.20 14.82
N THR A 187 -23.36 -30.59 14.67
CA THR A 187 -23.81 -29.44 15.44
C THR A 187 -24.02 -29.79 16.90
N LYS A 188 -24.68 -30.92 17.20
CA LYS A 188 -24.86 -31.42 18.57
C LYS A 188 -23.53 -31.68 19.28
N ASN A 189 -22.55 -32.18 18.53
CA ASN A 189 -21.19 -32.40 19.04
C ASN A 189 -20.33 -31.13 19.08
N LYS A 190 -20.88 -29.96 18.73
CA LYS A 190 -20.17 -28.66 18.69
C LYS A 190 -18.93 -28.66 17.80
N LEU A 191 -18.96 -29.44 16.72
CA LEU A 191 -17.89 -29.46 15.71
C LEU A 191 -18.15 -28.45 14.59
N ILE A 192 -19.42 -28.17 14.31
CA ILE A 192 -19.84 -27.17 13.32
C ILE A 192 -20.92 -26.27 13.92
N GLY A 193 -20.90 -25.00 13.51
CA GLY A 193 -21.94 -24.03 13.81
C GLY A 193 -22.79 -23.76 12.56
N TYR A 194 -23.92 -23.11 12.77
CA TYR A 194 -24.77 -22.61 11.71
C TYR A 194 -25.00 -21.11 11.92
N ASN A 195 -24.92 -20.35 10.84
CA ASN A 195 -25.11 -18.90 10.82
C ASN A 195 -26.46 -18.59 10.18
N ASP A 196 -27.45 -18.26 11.02
CA ASP A 196 -28.83 -17.97 10.57
C ASP A 196 -28.92 -16.77 9.62
N THR A 197 -27.99 -15.81 9.73
CA THR A 197 -27.99 -14.61 8.89
C THR A 197 -27.53 -14.90 7.47
N LYS A 198 -26.59 -15.84 7.30
CA LYS A 198 -25.99 -16.18 6.01
C LYS A 198 -26.50 -17.50 5.42
N ASP A 199 -27.26 -18.29 6.19
CA ASP A 199 -27.66 -19.65 5.84
C ASP A 199 -26.43 -20.56 5.52
N THR A 200 -25.40 -20.44 6.35
CA THR A 200 -24.13 -21.17 6.16
C THR A 200 -23.74 -21.99 7.38
N TYR A 201 -23.14 -23.16 7.14
CA TYR A 201 -22.44 -23.94 8.15
C TYR A 201 -20.97 -23.54 8.20
N TYR A 202 -20.37 -23.55 9.38
CA TYR A 202 -18.96 -23.23 9.58
C TYR A 202 -18.33 -24.19 10.60
N LEU A 203 -17.01 -24.33 10.56
CA LEU A 203 -16.29 -25.14 11.55
C LEU A 203 -16.12 -24.33 12.83
N ILE A 204 -16.45 -24.90 13.99
CA ILE A 204 -16.19 -24.24 15.28
C ILE A 204 -14.71 -24.43 15.58
N ILE A 205 -13.97 -23.31 15.71
CA ILE A 205 -12.54 -23.27 16.06
C ILE A 205 -12.40 -23.00 17.55
#